data_AF-A0A6F9DKA1-F1
#
_entry.id   AF-A0A6F9DKA1-F1
#
_cell.length_a   1.000
_cell.length_b   1.000
_cell.length_c   1.000
_cell.angle_alpha   90.00
_cell.angle_beta   90.00
_cell.angle_gamma   90.00
#
_symmetry.space_group_name_H-M   'P 1'
#
loop_
_entity.id
_entity.type
_entity.pdbx_description
1 polymer ?
#
loop_
_entity_poly.entity_id
_entity_poly.type
_entity_poly.pdbx_seq_one_letter_code
_entity_poly.pdbx_strand_id
1 'polypeptide(L)'
;MESEEVLEGTNRCDRQLAVVSQLISESDFLDENEKTSVESGDVTETIILKYFEGATVELAIQDCPKVLQRDITSMFMNMPKKKITVITITQKTQNDMSAWNQHVEEERDKLLQNFITTATEICHLLRANSIWCDFIDPSSGQPFFSQYTNHTLFETDDRYNHLGFRIEDLGCCKVITHKKWGSHIFVGSIFTDVNKQHPVLKKLLLNSKV
;
A
#
# COMPACT_ATOMS: atom_id res chain seq x y z
N MET A 1 -30.49 -40.15 6.38
CA MET A 1 -31.23 -39.14 5.61
C MET A 1 -31.30 -37.91 6.48
N GLU A 2 -30.17 -37.22 6.62
CA GLU A 2 -29.69 -36.14 5.72
C GLU A 2 -30.50 -34.87 5.92
N SER A 3 -29.86 -33.86 6.50
CA SER A 3 -29.51 -32.65 5.75
C SER A 3 -28.58 -31.77 6.60
N GLU A 4 -27.28 -31.84 6.30
CA GLU A 4 -26.33 -30.73 6.48
C GLU A 4 -26.60 -29.70 5.40
N GLU A 5 -26.81 -28.43 5.75
CA GLU A 5 -26.61 -27.26 4.89
C GLU A 5 -26.45 -26.02 5.81
N VAL A 6 -25.60 -25.01 5.61
CA VAL A 6 -24.34 -24.78 4.88
C VAL A 6 -23.78 -23.53 5.59
N LEU A 7 -22.49 -23.53 5.93
CA LEU A 7 -21.76 -22.36 6.42
C LEU A 7 -21.59 -21.35 5.26
N GLU A 8 -22.40 -20.29 5.23
CA GLU A 8 -22.18 -19.17 4.29
C GLU A 8 -21.08 -18.22 4.79
N GLY A 9 -20.15 -17.92 3.89
CA GLY A 9 -18.81 -17.47 4.19
C GLY A 9 -18.67 -16.01 4.59
N THR A 10 -17.77 -15.78 5.56
CA THR A 10 -17.16 -14.50 5.91
C THR A 10 -16.62 -13.82 4.65
N ASN A 11 -16.98 -12.55 4.41
CA ASN A 11 -16.62 -11.86 3.16
C ASN A 11 -15.08 -11.69 3.06
N ARG A 12 -14.53 -11.53 1.86
CA ARG A 12 -13.07 -11.40 1.65
C ARG A 12 -12.47 -10.19 2.39
N CYS A 13 -13.20 -9.09 2.49
CA CYS A 13 -12.79 -7.90 3.23
C CYS A 13 -12.64 -8.21 4.73
N ASP A 14 -13.57 -8.98 5.32
CA ASP A 14 -13.53 -9.41 6.72
C ASP A 14 -12.34 -10.33 6.98
N ARG A 15 -12.03 -11.24 6.04
CA ARG A 15 -10.83 -12.09 6.12
C ARG A 15 -9.54 -11.28 6.05
N GLN A 16 -9.49 -10.27 5.18
CA GLN A 16 -8.32 -9.39 5.04
C GLN A 16 -8.16 -8.44 6.23
N LEU A 17 -9.27 -7.93 6.77
CA LEU A 17 -9.31 -7.17 8.02
C LEU A 17 -8.83 -8.00 9.21
N ALA A 18 -9.18 -9.29 9.27
CA ALA A 18 -8.69 -10.20 10.29
C ALA A 18 -7.17 -10.42 10.17
N VAL A 19 -6.64 -10.59 8.95
CA VAL A 19 -5.19 -10.67 8.71
C VAL A 19 -4.49 -9.38 9.15
N VAL A 20 -5.03 -8.21 8.80
CA VAL A 20 -4.46 -6.91 9.21
C VAL A 20 -4.53 -6.72 10.73
N SER A 21 -5.63 -7.10 11.37
CA SER A 21 -5.77 -7.03 12.83
C SER A 21 -4.76 -7.94 13.53
N GLN A 22 -4.49 -9.12 12.97
CA GLN A 22 -3.45 -10.02 13.46
C GLN A 22 -2.04 -9.43 13.27
N LEU A 23 -1.75 -8.84 12.12
CA LEU A 23 -0.47 -8.17 11.84
C LEU A 23 -0.24 -6.95 12.73
N ILE A 24 -1.28 -6.17 13.01
CA ILE A 24 -1.23 -5.05 13.97
C ILE A 24 -0.93 -5.57 15.37
N SER A 25 -1.52 -6.69 15.78
CA SER A 25 -1.25 -7.30 17.09
C SER A 25 0.15 -7.91 17.23
N GLU A 26 0.76 -8.31 16.11
CA GLU A 26 2.11 -8.89 16.07
C GLU A 26 3.20 -7.81 15.86
N SER A 27 2.82 -6.61 15.42
CA SER A 27 3.70 -5.44 15.41
C SER A 27 3.74 -4.80 16.80
N ASP A 28 4.93 -4.57 17.36
CA ASP A 28 5.17 -3.91 18.67
C ASP A 28 4.73 -2.42 18.71
N PHE A 29 3.64 -2.03 18.04
CA PHE A 29 3.20 -0.64 17.86
C PHE A 29 2.13 -0.18 18.86
N LEU A 30 1.62 -1.07 19.71
CA LEU A 30 0.62 -0.74 20.73
C LEU A 30 1.12 -1.15 22.12
N ASP A 31 1.50 -0.14 22.90
CA ASP A 31 1.58 -0.22 24.35
C ASP A 31 0.15 -0.52 24.87
N GLU A 32 -0.03 -1.62 25.61
CA GLU A 32 -1.34 -2.21 25.97
C GLU A 32 -2.23 -1.34 26.89
N ASN A 33 -1.89 -0.07 27.12
CA ASN A 33 -2.42 0.67 28.28
C ASN A 33 -3.35 1.87 28.02
N GLU A 34 -3.89 2.03 26.81
CA GLU A 34 -4.96 3.02 26.58
C GLU A 34 -6.23 2.37 26.04
N LYS A 35 -6.98 1.73 26.95
CA LYS A 35 -8.43 1.55 26.80
C LYS A 35 -9.10 2.91 27.02
N THR A 36 -9.29 3.67 25.97
CA THR A 36 -10.22 4.81 25.98
C THR A 36 -11.02 4.79 24.68
N SER A 37 -12.27 5.22 24.73
CA SER A 37 -13.22 5.23 23.62
C SER A 37 -12.77 6.19 22.52
N VAL A 38 -11.88 5.73 21.63
CA VAL A 38 -11.38 6.49 20.49
C VAL A 38 -12.27 6.22 19.28
N GLU A 39 -12.80 7.26 18.66
CA GLU A 39 -13.57 7.13 17.41
C GLU A 39 -12.67 6.50 16.33
N SER A 40 -13.21 5.58 15.53
CA SER A 40 -12.44 4.82 14.52
C SER A 40 -11.57 5.68 13.58
N GLY A 41 -11.97 6.93 13.30
CA GLY A 41 -11.19 7.85 12.46
C GLY A 41 -9.90 8.36 13.12
N ASP A 42 -9.87 8.47 14.45
CA ASP A 42 -8.72 8.99 15.21
C ASP A 42 -7.61 7.92 15.37
N VAL A 43 -8.00 6.64 15.49
CA VAL A 43 -7.05 5.51 15.48
C VAL A 43 -6.32 5.40 14.14
N THR A 44 -7.06 5.47 13.02
CA THR A 44 -6.50 5.40 11.67
C THR A 44 -5.50 6.54 11.43
N GLU A 45 -5.84 7.77 11.81
CA GLU A 45 -4.93 8.90 11.68
C GLU A 45 -3.67 8.74 12.55
N THR A 46 -3.81 8.19 13.76
CA THR A 46 -2.70 7.93 14.67
C THR A 46 -1.71 6.90 14.11
N ILE A 47 -2.18 5.79 13.54
CA ILE A 47 -1.32 4.76 12.93
C ILE A 47 -0.53 5.35 11.77
N ILE A 48 -1.20 6.10 10.90
CA ILE A 48 -0.57 6.75 9.73
C ILE A 48 0.52 7.73 10.19
N LEU A 49 0.24 8.57 11.20
CA LEU A 49 1.20 9.53 11.74
C LEU A 49 2.43 8.85 12.35
N LYS A 50 2.21 7.88 13.23
CA LYS A 50 3.30 7.12 13.87
C LYS A 50 4.22 6.44 12.86
N TYR A 51 3.66 5.93 11.77
CA TYR A 51 4.44 5.33 10.70
C TYR A 51 5.39 6.33 10.02
N PHE A 52 4.91 7.55 9.74
CA PHE A 52 5.75 8.58 9.12
C PHE A 52 6.77 9.19 10.08
N GLU A 53 6.47 9.29 11.38
CA GLU A 53 7.42 9.79 12.39
C GLU A 53 8.56 8.78 12.67
N GLY A 54 8.25 7.49 12.70
CA GLY A 54 9.20 6.44 13.07
C GLY A 54 10.10 5.94 11.95
N ALA A 55 9.78 6.25 10.69
CA ALA A 55 10.44 5.65 9.52
C ALA A 55 10.96 6.70 8.52
N THR A 56 12.07 6.37 7.84
CA THR A 56 12.55 7.19 6.72
C THR A 56 11.73 6.88 5.47
N VAL A 57 10.58 7.52 5.35
CA VAL A 57 9.59 7.26 4.29
C VAL A 57 9.38 8.50 3.44
N GLU A 58 9.16 8.30 2.13
CA GLU A 58 8.71 9.33 1.21
C GLU A 58 7.32 8.98 0.68
N LEU A 59 6.36 9.89 0.89
CA LEU A 59 5.03 9.82 0.30
C LEU A 59 4.96 10.77 -0.91
N ALA A 60 4.67 10.23 -2.10
CA ALA A 60 4.40 11.04 -3.28
C ALA A 60 2.99 10.80 -3.80
N ILE A 61 2.28 11.89 -4.10
CA ILE A 61 0.91 11.87 -4.64
C ILE A 61 0.91 12.55 -6.02
N GLN A 62 0.51 11.82 -7.05
CA GLN A 62 0.46 12.33 -8.42
C GLN A 62 -0.77 11.84 -9.19
N ASP A 63 -1.20 12.64 -10.16
CA ASP A 63 -2.20 12.18 -11.12
C ASP A 63 -1.60 11.02 -11.93
N CYS A 64 -2.40 9.97 -12.16
CA CYS A 64 -1.97 8.83 -12.94
C CYS A 64 -1.57 9.28 -14.37
N PRO A 65 -0.33 8.99 -14.82
CA PRO A 65 0.09 9.32 -16.17
C PRO A 65 -0.84 8.67 -17.20
N LYS A 66 -1.23 9.41 -18.24
CA LYS A 66 -2.16 8.93 -19.29
C LYS A 66 -1.70 7.61 -19.93
N VAL A 67 -0.38 7.41 -20.03
CA VAL A 67 0.23 6.19 -20.59
C VAL A 67 -0.08 4.96 -19.73
N LEU A 68 -0.15 5.11 -18.41
CA LEU A 68 -0.40 4.01 -17.47
C LEU A 68 -1.88 3.78 -17.17
N GLN A 69 -2.74 4.74 -17.52
CA GLN A 69 -4.12 4.76 -17.06
C GLN A 69 -4.88 3.48 -17.45
N ARG A 70 -4.71 2.98 -18.67
CA ARG A 70 -5.37 1.75 -19.12
C ARG A 70 -4.91 0.52 -18.34
N ASP A 71 -3.60 0.35 -18.20
CA ASP A 71 -3.01 -0.79 -17.53
C ASP A 71 -3.41 -0.83 -16.06
N ILE A 72 -3.34 0.31 -15.37
CA ILE A 72 -3.79 0.44 -13.98
C ILE A 72 -5.29 0.17 -13.88
N THR A 73 -6.14 0.74 -14.75
CA THR A 73 -7.59 0.44 -14.71
C THR A 73 -7.87 -1.05 -14.89
N SER A 74 -7.13 -1.75 -15.76
CA SER A 74 -7.34 -3.19 -15.98
C SER A 74 -7.00 -4.07 -14.77
N MET A 75 -6.21 -3.57 -13.81
CA MET A 75 -5.91 -4.30 -12.57
C MET A 75 -7.10 -4.36 -11.61
N PHE A 76 -8.07 -3.45 -11.72
CA PHE A 76 -9.12 -3.30 -10.74
C PHE A 76 -10.49 -3.43 -11.42
N MET A 77 -11.23 -4.51 -11.13
CA MET A 77 -12.52 -4.79 -11.78
C MET A 77 -13.58 -3.70 -11.59
N ASN A 78 -13.58 -3.00 -10.44
CA ASN A 78 -14.60 -2.01 -10.08
C ASN A 78 -14.04 -0.58 -9.98
N MET A 79 -12.93 -0.29 -10.66
CA MET A 79 -12.38 1.06 -10.63
C MET A 79 -13.34 2.06 -11.30
N PRO A 80 -13.70 3.16 -10.63
CA PRO A 80 -14.51 4.21 -11.24
C PRO A 80 -13.85 4.75 -12.52
N LYS A 81 -14.63 5.01 -13.57
CA LYS A 81 -14.17 5.62 -14.83
C LYS A 81 -13.86 7.12 -14.67
N LYS A 82 -13.02 7.46 -13.70
CA LYS A 82 -12.62 8.83 -13.35
C LYS A 82 -11.10 9.01 -13.51
N LYS A 83 -10.62 10.21 -13.19
CA LYS A 83 -9.18 10.46 -13.05
C LYS A 83 -8.66 9.63 -11.89
N ILE A 84 -7.58 8.90 -12.13
CA ILE A 84 -6.91 8.09 -11.13
C ILE A 84 -5.77 8.92 -10.53
N THR A 85 -5.62 8.86 -9.22
CA THR A 85 -4.45 9.36 -8.52
C THR A 85 -3.67 8.17 -7.98
N VAL A 86 -2.34 8.24 -8.11
CA VAL A 86 -1.41 7.25 -7.59
C VAL A 86 -0.71 7.87 -6.39
N ILE A 87 -0.69 7.13 -5.29
CA ILE A 87 0.06 7.44 -4.07
C ILE A 87 1.15 6.38 -3.96
N THR A 88 2.41 6.78 -4.02
CA THR A 88 3.55 5.87 -3.83
C THR A 88 4.15 6.09 -2.45
N ILE A 89 4.32 5.00 -1.70
CA ILE A 89 5.03 4.98 -0.42
C ILE A 89 6.38 4.35 -0.66
N THR A 90 7.44 5.12 -0.46
CA THR A 90 8.83 4.65 -0.60
C THR A 90 9.46 4.58 0.78
N GLN A 91 9.83 3.39 1.22
CA GLN A 91 10.52 3.17 2.48
C GLN A 91 12.01 3.05 2.19
N LYS A 92 12.84 3.89 2.81
CA LYS A 92 14.29 3.75 2.71
C LYS A 92 14.73 2.50 3.47
N THR A 93 15.56 1.69 2.84
CA THR A 93 16.12 0.48 3.45
C THR A 93 17.54 0.72 3.95
N GLN A 94 17.98 -0.14 4.87
CA GLN A 94 19.37 -0.24 5.31
C GLN A 94 20.19 -1.07 4.32
N ASN A 95 19.64 -2.19 3.84
CA ASN A 95 20.30 -3.06 2.87
C ASN A 95 19.98 -2.63 1.43
N ASP A 96 20.89 -2.95 0.51
CA ASP A 96 20.63 -2.82 -0.92
C ASP A 96 19.58 -3.87 -1.36
N MET A 97 18.39 -3.43 -1.77
CA MET A 97 17.29 -4.33 -2.12
C MET A 97 17.51 -5.09 -3.44
N SER A 98 18.57 -4.76 -4.20
CA SER A 98 19.00 -5.54 -5.36
C SER A 98 19.81 -6.79 -4.99
N ALA A 99 20.33 -6.87 -3.77
CA ALA A 99 21.09 -8.01 -3.30
C ALA A 99 20.16 -9.15 -2.85
N TRP A 100 20.62 -10.40 -3.02
CA TRP A 100 19.92 -11.58 -2.54
C TRP A 100 20.63 -12.15 -1.31
N ASN A 101 20.13 -11.85 -0.11
CA ASN A 101 20.65 -12.41 1.13
C ASN A 101 19.57 -12.39 2.24
N GLN A 102 19.81 -13.14 3.31
CA GLN A 102 18.84 -13.29 4.40
C GLN A 102 18.45 -11.96 5.06
N HIS A 103 19.41 -11.03 5.25
CA HIS A 103 19.11 -9.73 5.85
C HIS A 103 18.22 -8.85 4.98
N VAL A 104 18.37 -8.93 3.66
CA VAL A 104 17.49 -8.26 2.69
C VAL A 104 16.08 -8.84 2.75
N GLU A 105 15.92 -10.16 2.79
CA GLU A 105 14.59 -10.78 2.91
C GLU A 105 13.90 -10.44 4.24
N GLU A 106 14.62 -10.52 5.36
CA GLU A 106 14.10 -10.15 6.68
C GLU A 106 13.69 -8.67 6.76
N GLU A 107 14.46 -7.78 6.12
CA GLU A 107 14.10 -6.37 6.00
C GLU A 107 12.87 -6.19 5.09
N ARG A 108 12.85 -6.85 3.93
CA ARG A 108 11.73 -6.77 2.97
C ARG A 108 10.43 -7.23 3.60
N ASP A 109 10.43 -8.32 4.35
CA ASP A 109 9.24 -8.83 5.05
C ASP A 109 8.71 -7.80 6.06
N LYS A 110 9.58 -7.18 6.85
CA LYS A 110 9.19 -6.12 7.79
C LYS A 110 8.59 -4.91 7.08
N LEU A 111 9.23 -4.46 6.00
CA LEU A 111 8.76 -3.31 5.21
C LEU A 111 7.44 -3.61 4.50
N LEU A 112 7.26 -4.85 4.03
CA LEU A 112 6.00 -5.31 3.48
C LEU A 112 4.88 -5.21 4.53
N GLN A 113 5.10 -5.75 5.73
CA GLN A 113 4.08 -5.67 6.79
C GLN A 113 3.72 -4.22 7.15
N ASN A 114 4.73 -3.37 7.30
CA ASN A 114 4.51 -1.95 7.53
C ASN A 114 3.68 -1.31 6.42
N PHE A 115 4.00 -1.60 5.15
CA PHE A 115 3.24 -1.09 4.01
C PHE A 115 1.80 -1.58 4.00
N ILE A 116 1.55 -2.88 4.20
CA ILE A 116 0.20 -3.45 4.22
C ILE A 116 -0.66 -2.78 5.29
N THR A 117 -0.12 -2.62 6.50
CA THR A 117 -0.80 -1.96 7.62
C THR A 117 -1.14 -0.52 7.28
N THR A 118 -0.16 0.29 6.87
CA THR A 118 -0.39 1.71 6.57
C THR A 118 -1.28 1.91 5.34
N ALA A 119 -1.10 1.12 4.28
CA ALA A 119 -1.92 1.22 3.07
C ALA A 119 -3.38 0.83 3.32
N THR A 120 -3.61 -0.15 4.20
CA THR A 120 -4.95 -0.53 4.67
C THR A 120 -5.60 0.64 5.40
N GLU A 121 -4.90 1.28 6.33
CA GLU A 121 -5.41 2.43 7.07
C GLU A 121 -5.71 3.63 6.16
N ILE A 122 -4.84 3.92 5.19
CA ILE A 122 -5.10 4.95 4.18
C ILE A 122 -6.36 4.62 3.36
N CYS A 123 -6.54 3.35 2.98
CA CYS A 123 -7.72 2.92 2.25
C CYS A 123 -8.99 3.03 3.11
N HIS A 124 -8.95 2.68 4.39
CA HIS A 124 -10.07 2.85 5.31
C HIS A 124 -10.45 4.32 5.47
N LEU A 125 -9.46 5.19 5.69
CA LEU A 125 -9.67 6.64 5.79
C LEU A 125 -10.37 7.20 4.55
N LEU A 126 -9.92 6.82 3.35
CA LEU A 126 -10.52 7.28 2.10
C LEU A 126 -11.93 6.68 1.89
N ARG A 127 -12.10 5.38 2.13
CA ARG A 127 -13.39 4.69 1.97
C ARG A 127 -14.46 5.19 2.94
N ALA A 128 -14.08 5.55 4.17
CA ALA A 128 -14.96 6.21 5.14
C ALA A 128 -15.49 7.56 4.62
N ASN A 129 -14.73 8.23 3.76
CA ASN A 129 -15.13 9.46 3.07
C ASN A 129 -15.84 9.20 1.73
N SER A 130 -16.34 7.98 1.49
CA SER A 130 -16.98 7.56 0.22
C SER A 130 -16.09 7.71 -1.01
N ILE A 131 -14.77 7.63 -0.83
CA ILE A 131 -13.78 7.68 -1.90
C ILE A 131 -13.33 6.25 -2.22
N TRP A 132 -13.26 5.91 -3.50
CA TRP A 132 -12.70 4.62 -3.89
C TRP A 132 -11.19 4.66 -3.66
N CYS A 133 -10.67 3.64 -2.98
CA CYS A 133 -9.24 3.48 -2.74
C CYS A 133 -8.89 2.00 -2.65
N ASP A 134 -7.81 1.59 -3.30
CA ASP A 134 -7.26 0.25 -3.23
C ASP A 134 -5.75 0.32 -3.42
N PHE A 135 -5.02 -0.75 -3.07
CA PHE A 135 -3.59 -0.81 -3.25
C PHE A 135 -3.16 -2.15 -3.85
N ILE A 136 -1.95 -2.19 -4.39
CA ILE A 136 -1.35 -3.43 -4.85
C ILE A 136 -0.47 -3.97 -3.73
N ASP A 137 -0.72 -5.22 -3.33
CA ASP A 137 0.16 -5.96 -2.45
C ASP A 137 1.48 -6.24 -3.18
N PRO A 138 2.63 -5.68 -2.73
CA PRO A 138 3.91 -5.82 -3.43
C PRO A 138 4.40 -7.27 -3.55
N SER A 139 3.98 -8.16 -2.63
CA SER A 139 4.41 -9.56 -2.62
C SER A 139 3.75 -10.40 -3.73
N SER A 140 2.48 -10.12 -4.01
CA SER A 140 1.68 -10.85 -5.01
C SER A 140 1.53 -10.07 -6.32
N GLY A 141 1.78 -8.77 -6.29
CA GLY A 141 1.52 -7.83 -7.37
C GLY A 141 0.02 -7.64 -7.65
N GLN A 142 -0.86 -8.08 -6.76
CA GLN A 142 -2.32 -8.10 -6.98
C GLN A 142 -3.05 -7.02 -6.16
N PRO A 143 -4.26 -6.62 -6.58
CA PRO A 143 -5.12 -5.78 -5.77
C PRO A 143 -5.42 -6.42 -4.41
N PHE A 144 -5.28 -5.62 -3.35
CA PHE A 144 -5.57 -6.08 -2.01
C PHE A 144 -7.07 -6.28 -1.83
N PHE A 145 -7.89 -5.23 -1.97
CA PHE A 145 -9.34 -5.34 -1.71
C PHE A 145 -10.14 -5.82 -2.93
N SER A 146 -9.74 -5.43 -4.14
CA SER A 146 -10.44 -5.82 -5.36
C SER A 146 -10.26 -7.30 -5.69
N GLN A 147 -11.15 -7.84 -6.52
CA GLN A 147 -11.04 -9.21 -7.03
C GLN A 147 -9.73 -9.41 -7.78
N TYR A 148 -9.19 -10.63 -7.68
CA TYR A 148 -8.00 -11.05 -8.41
C TYR A 148 -8.18 -10.79 -9.91
N THR A 149 -7.14 -10.30 -10.56
CA THR A 149 -7.09 -10.18 -12.01
C THR A 149 -5.82 -10.82 -12.56
N ASN A 150 -5.78 -11.08 -13.86
CA ASN A 150 -4.57 -11.59 -14.49
C ASN A 150 -3.47 -10.51 -14.64
N HIS A 151 -3.72 -9.28 -14.20
CA HIS A 151 -2.78 -8.17 -14.28
C HIS A 151 -2.08 -7.98 -12.93
N THR A 152 -0.74 -8.00 -12.95
CA THR A 152 0.08 -7.75 -11.77
C THR A 152 0.83 -6.42 -11.88
N LEU A 153 1.25 -5.86 -10.74
CA LEU A 153 2.22 -4.76 -10.63
C LEU A 153 3.23 -5.11 -9.51
N PHE A 154 4.42 -5.54 -9.90
CA PHE A 154 5.49 -5.88 -8.96
C PHE A 154 6.38 -4.67 -8.65
N GLU A 155 7.12 -4.73 -7.54
CA GLU A 155 8.00 -3.65 -7.05
C GLU A 155 8.99 -3.12 -8.12
N THR A 156 9.50 -3.98 -9.00
CA THR A 156 10.51 -3.64 -10.03
C THR A 156 9.93 -3.47 -11.44
N ASP A 157 8.62 -3.23 -11.53
CA ASP A 157 7.92 -3.09 -12.80
C ASP A 157 8.28 -1.80 -13.58
N ASP A 158 8.42 -1.90 -14.91
CA ASP A 158 8.81 -0.78 -15.79
C ASP A 158 7.89 0.44 -15.66
N ARG A 159 6.63 0.24 -15.26
CA ARG A 159 5.67 1.34 -15.11
C ARG A 159 6.10 2.33 -14.03
N TYR A 160 6.90 1.92 -13.06
CA TYR A 160 7.49 2.83 -12.07
C TYR A 160 8.41 3.90 -12.69
N ASN A 161 8.93 3.70 -13.91
CA ASN A 161 9.64 4.76 -14.66
C ASN A 161 8.78 6.01 -14.88
N HIS A 162 7.46 5.84 -15.00
CA HIS A 162 6.53 6.96 -15.17
C HIS A 162 6.01 7.51 -13.83
N LEU A 163 6.39 6.89 -12.72
CA LEU A 163 6.00 7.25 -11.35
C LEU A 163 7.16 7.87 -10.55
N GLY A 164 8.22 8.31 -11.23
CA GLY A 164 9.32 9.07 -10.62
C GLY A 164 10.55 8.24 -10.25
N PHE A 165 10.53 6.92 -10.50
CA PHE A 165 11.65 6.02 -10.27
C PHE A 165 12.44 5.76 -11.57
N ARG A 166 13.58 5.09 -11.44
CA ARG A 166 14.32 4.51 -12.58
C ARG A 166 14.37 3.01 -12.40
N ILE A 167 13.94 2.27 -13.42
CA ILE A 167 14.10 0.83 -13.51
C ILE A 167 15.32 0.53 -14.37
N GLU A 168 16.26 -0.22 -13.80
CA GLU A 168 17.42 -0.75 -14.48
C GLU A 168 17.19 -2.20 -14.85
N ASP A 169 17.35 -2.51 -16.15
CA ASP A 169 17.26 -3.86 -16.66
C ASP A 169 18.65 -4.49 -16.73
N LEU A 170 18.89 -5.50 -15.90
CA LEU A 170 20.14 -6.26 -15.85
C LEU A 170 20.05 -7.56 -16.69
N GLY A 171 19.01 -7.69 -17.51
CA GLY A 171 18.73 -8.85 -18.36
C GLY A 171 17.97 -9.95 -17.62
N CYS A 172 18.54 -10.49 -16.54
CA CYS A 172 17.89 -11.55 -15.75
C CYS A 172 17.00 -11.01 -14.61
N CYS A 173 17.19 -9.75 -14.22
CA CYS A 173 16.40 -9.10 -13.18
C CYS A 173 16.28 -7.60 -13.45
N LYS A 174 15.30 -6.98 -12.79
CA LYS A 174 15.09 -5.53 -12.82
C LYS A 174 15.33 -4.97 -11.43
N VAL A 175 15.94 -3.79 -11.37
CA VAL A 175 16.22 -3.09 -10.12
C VAL A 175 15.53 -1.73 -10.17
N ILE A 176 14.69 -1.47 -9.16
CA ILE A 176 14.10 -0.16 -8.96
C ILE A 176 15.07 0.74 -8.20
N THR A 177 15.21 1.99 -8.64
CA THR A 177 16.09 2.97 -8.03
C THR A 177 15.38 4.30 -7.79
N HIS A 178 15.64 4.87 -6.62
CA HIS A 178 15.15 6.18 -6.20
C HIS A 178 16.24 7.23 -6.38
N LYS A 179 15.86 8.45 -6.75
CA LYS A 179 16.82 9.54 -7.03
C LYS A 179 17.73 9.87 -5.85
N LYS A 180 17.21 9.76 -4.63
CA LYS A 180 17.94 10.10 -3.38
C LYS A 180 18.56 8.87 -2.70
N TRP A 181 17.91 7.71 -2.81
CA TRP A 181 18.26 6.52 -2.02
C TRP A 181 18.83 5.38 -2.86
N GLY A 182 18.94 5.54 -4.19
CA GLY A 182 19.42 4.48 -5.07
C GLY A 182 18.54 3.24 -4.99
N SER A 183 19.15 2.06 -4.97
CA SER A 183 18.50 0.75 -4.79
C SER A 183 18.14 0.43 -3.33
N HIS A 184 18.40 1.34 -2.38
CA HIS A 184 18.10 1.14 -0.96
C HIS A 184 16.68 1.63 -0.64
N ILE A 185 15.70 1.05 -1.34
CA ILE A 185 14.28 1.39 -1.20
C ILE A 185 13.40 0.16 -1.32
N PHE A 186 12.25 0.23 -0.67
CA PHE A 186 11.08 -0.60 -0.92
C PHE A 186 9.92 0.31 -1.33
N VAL A 187 9.20 -0.04 -2.40
CA VAL A 187 8.12 0.80 -2.94
C VAL A 187 6.78 0.04 -2.98
N GLY A 188 5.73 0.68 -2.47
CA GLY A 188 4.35 0.23 -2.61
C GLY A 188 3.46 1.29 -3.26
N SER A 189 2.30 0.89 -3.80
CA SER A 189 1.42 1.79 -4.55
C SER A 189 -0.05 1.64 -4.19
N ILE A 190 -0.67 2.79 -3.92
CA ILE A 190 -2.09 2.95 -3.60
C ILE A 190 -2.74 3.79 -4.70
N PHE A 191 -3.99 3.48 -5.04
CA PHE A 191 -4.75 4.07 -6.13
C PHE A 191 -6.10 4.58 -5.61
N THR A 192 -6.52 5.75 -6.08
CA THR A 192 -7.80 6.36 -5.70
C THR A 192 -8.45 7.13 -6.87
N ASP A 193 -9.77 7.34 -6.80
CA ASP A 193 -10.58 7.99 -7.86
C ASP A 193 -10.79 9.50 -7.66
N VAL A 194 -10.13 10.10 -6.67
CA VAL A 194 -10.11 11.56 -6.45
C VAL A 194 -8.84 12.21 -7.00
N ASN A 195 -8.92 13.50 -7.31
CA ASN A 195 -7.77 14.31 -7.75
C ASN A 195 -6.75 14.49 -6.61
N LYS A 196 -5.45 14.51 -6.90
CA LYS A 196 -4.37 14.85 -5.94
C LYS A 196 -4.57 16.15 -5.14
N GLN A 197 -5.38 17.10 -5.60
CA GLN A 197 -5.74 18.31 -4.84
C GLN A 197 -6.86 18.11 -3.80
N HIS A 198 -7.46 16.92 -3.72
CA HIS A 198 -8.54 16.62 -2.78
C HIS A 198 -8.10 16.90 -1.33
N PRO A 199 -8.93 17.54 -0.48
CA PRO A 199 -8.53 17.94 0.87
C PRO A 199 -7.94 16.81 1.72
N VAL A 200 -8.54 15.62 1.62
CA VAL A 200 -8.09 14.42 2.36
C VAL A 200 -6.67 14.00 1.94
N LEU A 201 -6.35 14.02 0.65
CA LEU A 201 -5.01 13.69 0.16
C LEU A 201 -3.97 14.76 0.52
N LYS A 202 -4.38 16.04 0.55
CA LYS A 202 -3.53 17.13 1.04
C LYS A 202 -3.20 16.96 2.52
N LYS A 203 -4.19 16.58 3.35
CA LYS A 203 -3.99 16.28 4.77
C LYS A 203 -3.00 15.13 4.94
N LEU A 204 -3.17 14.04 4.19
CA LEU A 204 -2.25 12.90 4.19
C LEU A 204 -0.81 13.30 3.86
N LEU A 205 -0.60 14.14 2.84
CA LEU A 205 0.73 14.63 2.45
C LEU A 205 1.35 15.59 3.47
N LEU A 206 0.54 16.31 4.25
CA LEU A 206 1.05 17.15 5.34
C LEU A 206 1.53 16.29 6.50
N ASN A 207 0.76 15.25 6.85
CA ASN A 207 1.10 14.30 7.91
C ASN A 207 2.36 13.49 7.60
N SER A 208 2.71 13.30 6.33
CA SER A 208 3.93 12.57 5.93
C SER A 208 5.20 13.44 5.92
N LYS A 209 5.11 14.73 6.28
CA LYS A 209 6.26 15.66 6.34
C LYS A 209 6.69 15.99 7.77
N VAL A 210 6.12 15.28 8.73
CA VAL A 210 6.42 15.42 10.16
C VAL A 210 7.83 14.91 10.45
#